data_AF-A0A7C1Q0D8-F1
#
_entry.id   AF-A0A7C1Q0D8-F1
#
_cell.length_a   1.000
_cell.length_b   1.000
_cell.length_c   1.000
_cell.angle_alpha   90.00
_cell.angle_beta   90.00
_cell.angle_gamma   90.00
#
_symmetry.space_group_name_H-M   'P 1'
#
loop_
_entity.id
_entity.type
_entity.pdbx_description
1 polymer ?
#
loop_
_entity_poly.entity_id
_entity_poly.type
_entity_poly.pdbx_seq_one_letter_code
_entity_poly.pdbx_strand_id
1 'polypeptide(L)'
;PLLVMLSFQAVLLLQPDFGGAFTLGLITFAMFYISGTPLRFMFTTLLFVLPVVVKLVMEPYRLKRIFIFLDPWKDPYASGFQLVQSFIALGSGGFRGVGLGESKQKLSYLPEVNTDFIFSMVGEEIGFIGVVFVLFMFVMFFSRGIKIAGDAKSLFCSYLAHGLTLMITLQALMNIAVVTGLVPTKGLPLPFLSYGGSSLLVNFIAVSVMLKISRGDDEQLSVQTQEMIIKRRAHLKARRLRRKAQ
;
A
#
# COMPACT_ATOMS: atom_id res chain seq x y z
N PRO A 1 -17.95 1.52 12.31
CA PRO A 1 -16.83 1.44 11.35
C PRO A 1 -17.06 2.29 10.09
N LEU A 2 -18.20 2.17 9.41
CA LEU A 2 -18.48 2.91 8.17
C LEU A 2 -18.47 4.43 8.37
N LEU A 3 -19.21 4.93 9.37
CA LEU A 3 -19.25 6.37 9.69
C LEU A 3 -17.87 6.94 10.05
N VAL A 4 -17.05 6.16 10.75
CA VAL A 4 -15.68 6.57 11.09
C VAL A 4 -14.85 6.71 9.82
N MET A 5 -14.88 5.72 8.92
CA MET A 5 -14.15 5.81 7.64
C MET A 5 -14.66 6.95 6.77
N LEU A 6 -15.98 7.15 6.69
CA LEU A 6 -16.57 8.29 5.97
C LEU A 6 -16.14 9.63 6.55
N SER A 7 -15.99 9.75 7.87
CA SER A 7 -15.49 10.98 8.49
C SER A 7 -14.04 11.29 8.09
N PHE A 8 -13.15 10.27 8.09
CA PHE A 8 -11.78 10.44 7.60
C PHE A 8 -11.74 10.82 6.11
N GLN A 9 -12.57 10.18 5.29
CA GLN A 9 -12.68 10.55 3.88
C GLN A 9 -13.19 11.98 3.69
N ALA A 10 -14.16 12.42 4.48
CA ALA A 10 -14.67 13.79 4.44
C ALA A 10 -13.57 14.81 4.78
N VAL A 11 -12.74 14.52 5.78
CA VAL A 11 -11.58 15.37 6.13
C VAL A 11 -10.57 15.44 4.98
N LEU A 12 -10.27 14.33 4.33
CA LEU A 12 -9.37 14.31 3.17
C LEU A 12 -9.93 15.12 2.00
N LEU A 13 -11.24 15.04 1.75
CA LEU A 13 -11.93 15.82 0.73
C LEU A 13 -11.94 17.33 1.04
N LEU A 14 -11.93 17.71 2.31
CA LEU A 14 -11.77 19.11 2.75
C LEU A 14 -10.34 19.63 2.55
N GLN A 15 -9.35 18.74 2.48
CA GLN A 15 -7.94 19.04 2.17
C GLN A 15 -7.61 18.95 0.66
N PRO A 16 -8.61 19.13 -0.20
CA PRO A 16 -8.63 18.66 -1.59
C PRO A 16 -7.88 17.36 -1.96
N ASP A 17 -7.69 16.40 -1.05
CA ASP A 17 -6.98 15.15 -1.33
C ASP A 17 -7.93 14.04 -1.80
N PHE A 18 -8.14 14.02 -3.12
CA PHE A 18 -8.92 12.97 -3.79
C PHE A 18 -8.19 11.63 -3.87
N GLY A 19 -6.87 11.62 -3.84
CA GLY A 19 -6.08 10.40 -3.99
C GLY A 19 -6.21 9.55 -2.73
N GLY A 20 -5.95 10.17 -1.59
CA GLY A 20 -6.13 9.58 -0.28
C GLY A 20 -7.57 9.14 -0.04
N ALA A 21 -8.55 10.03 -0.28
CA ALA A 21 -9.96 9.71 -0.05
C ALA A 21 -10.47 8.50 -0.87
N PHE A 22 -10.06 8.42 -2.15
CA PHE A 22 -10.40 7.31 -3.03
C PHE A 22 -9.72 6.00 -2.60
N THR A 23 -8.41 6.05 -2.33
CA THR A 23 -7.64 4.87 -1.91
C THR A 23 -8.15 4.33 -0.57
N LEU A 24 -8.44 5.22 0.38
CA LEU A 24 -9.05 4.87 1.67
C LEU A 24 -10.45 4.25 1.48
N GLY A 25 -11.22 4.72 0.50
CA GLY A 25 -12.51 4.13 0.14
C GLY A 25 -12.38 2.72 -0.40
N LEU A 26 -11.40 2.48 -1.26
CA LEU A 26 -11.11 1.15 -1.81
C LEU A 26 -10.67 0.18 -0.70
N ILE A 27 -9.81 0.62 0.21
CA ILE A 27 -9.40 -0.16 1.39
C ILE A 27 -10.61 -0.46 2.27
N THR A 28 -11.47 0.54 2.53
CA THR A 28 -12.68 0.38 3.35
C THR A 28 -13.63 -0.65 2.73
N PHE A 29 -13.86 -0.58 1.42
CA PHE A 29 -14.68 -1.54 0.69
C PHE A 29 -14.09 -2.95 0.75
N ALA A 30 -12.79 -3.10 0.50
CA ALA A 30 -12.10 -4.38 0.58
C ALA A 30 -12.17 -4.99 1.99
N MET A 31 -12.01 -4.18 3.04
CA MET A 31 -12.14 -4.62 4.43
C MET A 31 -13.56 -5.06 4.78
N PHE A 32 -14.60 -4.38 4.31
CA PHE A 32 -15.99 -4.84 4.51
C PHE A 32 -16.27 -6.17 3.81
N TYR A 33 -15.70 -6.37 2.62
CA TYR A 33 -15.78 -7.65 1.92
C TYR A 33 -15.09 -8.76 2.70
N ILE A 34 -13.87 -8.52 3.20
CA ILE A 34 -13.10 -9.48 4.03
C ILE A 34 -13.84 -9.78 5.35
N SER A 35 -14.52 -8.79 5.92
CA SER A 35 -15.36 -8.95 7.12
C SER A 35 -16.61 -9.82 6.90
N GLY A 36 -16.88 -10.28 5.69
CA GLY A 36 -18.06 -11.09 5.36
C GLY A 36 -19.36 -10.30 5.28
N THR A 37 -19.29 -8.98 5.09
CA THR A 37 -20.49 -8.14 4.92
C THR A 37 -21.21 -8.55 3.64
N PRO A 38 -22.53 -8.81 3.65
CA PRO A 38 -23.21 -9.25 2.44
C PRO A 38 -23.21 -8.12 1.40
N LEU A 39 -22.93 -8.50 0.15
CA LEU A 39 -22.75 -7.59 -1.00
C LEU A 39 -23.89 -6.59 -1.16
N ARG A 40 -25.12 -6.96 -0.78
CA ARG A 40 -26.30 -6.08 -0.82
C ARG A 40 -26.09 -4.78 -0.06
N PHE A 41 -25.55 -4.83 1.18
CA PHE A 41 -25.29 -3.63 1.98
C PHE A 41 -24.11 -2.81 1.43
N MET A 42 -23.16 -3.46 0.76
CA MET A 42 -22.05 -2.77 0.13
C MET A 42 -22.52 -1.96 -1.08
N PHE A 43 -23.36 -2.54 -1.94
CA PHE A 43 -23.93 -1.85 -3.09
C PHE A 43 -24.89 -0.73 -2.68
N THR A 44 -25.72 -0.92 -1.65
CA THR A 44 -26.59 0.17 -1.16
C THR A 44 -25.77 1.35 -0.63
N THR A 45 -24.69 1.09 0.08
CA THR A 45 -23.77 2.13 0.54
C THR A 45 -23.13 2.86 -0.64
N LEU A 46 -22.65 2.13 -1.65
CA LEU A 46 -22.07 2.73 -2.85
C LEU A 46 -23.07 3.62 -3.58
N LEU A 47 -24.34 3.19 -3.66
CA LEU A 47 -25.43 3.97 -4.26
C LEU A 47 -25.71 5.28 -3.49
N PHE A 48 -25.66 5.24 -2.16
CA PHE A 48 -25.82 6.45 -1.32
C PHE A 48 -24.67 7.44 -1.45
N VAL A 49 -23.45 6.96 -1.68
CA VAL A 49 -22.24 7.80 -1.84
C VAL A 49 -22.11 8.33 -3.27
N LEU A 50 -22.75 7.67 -4.25
CA LEU A 50 -22.69 8.02 -5.67
C LEU A 50 -22.99 9.50 -5.99
N PRO A 51 -24.03 10.15 -5.44
CA PRO A 51 -24.33 11.56 -5.76
C PRO A 51 -23.22 12.50 -5.30
N VAL A 52 -22.58 12.19 -4.17
CA VAL A 52 -21.44 12.95 -3.63
C VAL A 52 -20.25 12.79 -4.57
N VAL A 53 -19.97 11.57 -5.02
CA VAL A 53 -18.89 11.30 -5.98
C VAL A 53 -19.14 12.01 -7.31
N VAL A 54 -20.36 11.97 -7.84
CA VAL A 54 -20.72 12.66 -9.09
C VAL A 54 -20.54 14.17 -8.95
N LYS A 55 -21.06 14.78 -7.87
CA LYS A 55 -20.89 16.21 -7.60
C LYS A 55 -19.41 16.59 -7.50
N LEU A 56 -18.62 15.74 -6.86
CA LEU A 56 -17.18 15.92 -6.74
C LEU A 56 -16.51 15.84 -8.12
N VAL A 57 -16.85 14.89 -8.98
CA VAL A 57 -16.23 14.74 -10.31
C VAL A 57 -16.59 15.91 -11.23
N MET A 58 -17.79 16.48 -11.12
CA MET A 58 -18.29 17.57 -11.97
C MET A 58 -17.62 18.92 -11.73
N GLU A 59 -16.68 19.04 -10.78
CA GLU A 59 -15.90 20.26 -10.61
C GLU A 59 -15.01 20.50 -11.86
N PRO A 60 -15.01 21.71 -12.45
CA PRO A 60 -14.35 21.96 -13.74
C PRO A 60 -12.85 21.63 -13.74
N TYR A 61 -12.17 21.80 -12.60
CA TYR A 61 -10.78 21.38 -12.42
C TYR A 61 -10.57 19.87 -12.59
N ARG A 62 -11.50 19.06 -12.09
CA ARG A 62 -11.40 17.58 -12.08
C ARG A 62 -11.83 17.00 -13.42
N LEU A 63 -12.85 17.57 -14.04
CA LEU A 63 -13.20 17.28 -15.42
C LEU A 63 -12.01 17.53 -16.35
N LYS A 64 -11.28 18.65 -16.16
CA LYS A 64 -10.06 18.91 -16.92
C LYS A 64 -9.07 17.77 -16.78
N ARG A 65 -8.79 17.29 -15.55
CA ARG A 65 -7.90 16.13 -15.32
C ARG A 65 -8.37 14.84 -15.99
N ILE A 66 -9.68 14.58 -16.02
CA ILE A 66 -10.24 13.40 -16.71
C ILE A 66 -10.07 13.54 -18.24
N PHE A 67 -10.34 14.71 -18.80
CA PHE A 67 -10.16 14.94 -20.24
C PHE A 67 -8.69 14.90 -20.65
N ILE A 68 -7.78 15.43 -19.83
CA ILE A 68 -6.33 15.32 -20.04
C ILE A 68 -5.87 13.87 -19.90
N PHE A 69 -6.43 13.10 -18.97
CA PHE A 69 -6.11 11.67 -18.85
C PHE A 69 -6.53 10.89 -20.10
N LEU A 70 -7.72 11.18 -20.66
CA LEU A 70 -8.20 10.53 -21.89
C LEU A 70 -7.38 10.92 -23.11
N ASP A 71 -6.87 12.15 -23.15
CA ASP A 71 -6.04 12.63 -24.25
C ASP A 71 -4.92 13.56 -23.74
N PRO A 72 -3.84 12.98 -23.20
CA PRO A 72 -2.75 13.76 -22.60
C PRO A 72 -1.91 14.49 -23.65
N TRP A 73 -2.00 14.07 -24.90
CA TRP A 73 -1.28 14.63 -26.04
C TRP A 73 -1.93 15.92 -26.58
N LYS A 74 -3.16 16.26 -26.16
CA LYS A 74 -3.81 17.55 -26.49
C LYS A 74 -3.12 18.76 -25.84
N ASP A 75 -2.55 18.57 -24.66
CA ASP A 75 -1.84 19.63 -23.92
C ASP A 75 -0.57 19.06 -23.27
N PRO A 76 0.41 18.66 -24.08
CA PRO A 76 1.58 17.92 -23.62
C PRO A 76 2.58 18.80 -22.88
N TYR A 77 2.44 20.13 -22.93
CA TYR A 77 3.36 21.09 -22.31
C TYR A 77 2.83 21.73 -21.03
N ALA A 78 1.53 21.67 -20.76
CA ALA A 78 0.97 22.15 -19.50
C ALA A 78 0.34 21.00 -18.72
N SER A 79 -0.93 20.73 -18.96
CA SER A 79 -1.71 19.91 -18.01
C SER A 79 -1.44 18.40 -18.14
N GLY A 80 -1.07 17.94 -19.35
CA GLY A 80 -0.70 16.54 -19.64
C GLY A 80 0.79 16.24 -19.50
N PHE A 81 1.62 17.26 -19.24
CA PHE A 81 3.08 17.17 -19.26
C PHE A 81 3.63 16.04 -18.39
N GLN A 82 3.16 15.93 -17.15
CA GLN A 82 3.60 14.88 -16.23
C GLN A 82 3.33 13.46 -16.77
N LEU A 83 2.14 13.24 -17.34
CA LEU A 83 1.76 11.92 -17.84
C LEU A 83 2.49 11.57 -19.15
N VAL A 84 2.63 12.55 -20.05
CA VAL A 84 3.38 12.38 -21.31
C VAL A 84 4.86 12.07 -21.01
N GLN A 85 5.48 12.82 -20.11
CA GLN A 85 6.88 12.57 -19.74
C GLN A 85 7.06 11.25 -19.00
N SER A 86 6.07 10.82 -18.21
CA SER A 86 6.04 9.46 -17.65
C SER A 86 6.08 8.38 -18.74
N PHE A 87 5.29 8.53 -19.80
CA PHE A 87 5.31 7.58 -20.93
C PHE A 87 6.63 7.61 -21.69
N ILE A 88 7.22 8.79 -21.89
CA ILE A 88 8.53 8.94 -22.53
C ILE A 88 9.60 8.23 -21.68
N ALA A 89 9.60 8.42 -20.35
CA ALA A 89 10.51 7.76 -19.43
C ALA A 89 10.42 6.23 -19.56
N LEU A 90 9.21 5.68 -19.41
CA LEU A 90 8.95 4.24 -19.51
C LEU A 90 9.34 3.68 -20.88
N GLY A 91 9.06 4.41 -21.97
CA GLY A 91 9.40 4.00 -23.33
C GLY A 91 10.90 4.04 -23.62
N SER A 92 11.62 5.02 -23.05
CA SER A 92 13.05 5.23 -23.31
C SER A 92 13.97 4.20 -22.67
N GLY A 93 13.55 3.56 -21.56
CA GLY A 93 14.37 2.57 -20.87
C GLY A 93 14.55 1.23 -21.60
N GLY A 94 13.70 0.91 -22.58
CA GLY A 94 13.78 -0.37 -23.29
C GLY A 94 13.80 -1.59 -22.35
N PHE A 95 14.56 -2.64 -22.70
CA PHE A 95 14.59 -3.87 -21.90
C PHE A 95 15.49 -3.80 -20.65
N ARG A 96 16.65 -3.12 -20.76
CA ARG A 96 17.72 -3.10 -19.74
C ARG A 96 17.93 -1.75 -19.05
N GLY A 97 17.21 -0.72 -19.46
CA GLY A 97 17.36 0.63 -18.95
C GLY A 97 18.49 1.39 -19.65
N VAL A 98 18.51 2.71 -19.42
CA VAL A 98 19.58 3.59 -19.88
C VAL A 98 20.82 3.57 -18.97
N GLY A 99 20.69 3.01 -17.77
CA GLY A 99 21.74 3.02 -16.74
C GLY A 99 21.31 3.79 -15.49
N LEU A 100 21.70 3.29 -14.31
CA LEU A 100 21.39 3.94 -13.02
C LEU A 100 22.02 5.33 -12.96
N GLY A 101 21.20 6.34 -12.66
CA GLY A 101 21.64 7.73 -12.59
C GLY A 101 21.77 8.45 -13.94
N GLU A 102 21.58 7.75 -15.07
CA GLU A 102 21.62 8.32 -16.42
C GLU A 102 20.21 8.74 -16.92
N SER A 103 19.20 8.77 -16.03
CA SER A 103 17.86 9.25 -16.38
C SER A 103 17.90 10.71 -16.82
N LYS A 104 17.44 10.97 -18.04
CA LYS A 104 17.30 12.32 -18.56
C LYS A 104 16.11 13.02 -17.92
N GLN A 105 15.08 12.27 -17.53
CA GLN A 105 13.87 12.82 -16.90
C GLN A 105 14.12 13.43 -15.53
N LYS A 106 15.19 12.99 -14.85
CA LYS A 106 15.67 13.55 -13.58
C LYS A 106 16.16 15.00 -13.68
N LEU A 107 16.57 15.46 -14.86
CA LEU A 107 17.13 16.81 -15.11
C LEU A 107 16.03 17.87 -15.29
N SER A 108 14.99 17.84 -14.44
CA SER A 108 13.84 18.77 -14.47
C SER A 108 12.86 18.61 -15.64
N TYR A 109 12.96 17.54 -16.43
CA TYR A 109 11.99 17.27 -17.50
C TYR A 109 10.70 16.63 -17.00
N LEU A 110 10.72 15.95 -15.86
CA LEU A 110 9.51 15.47 -15.20
C LEU A 110 9.43 16.10 -13.80
N PRO A 111 8.36 16.86 -13.47
CA PRO A 111 8.17 17.36 -12.11
C PRO A 111 7.85 16.18 -11.19
N GLU A 112 8.35 16.20 -9.95
CA GLU A 112 8.00 15.20 -8.93
C GLU A 112 8.37 13.74 -9.29
N VAL A 113 9.45 13.55 -10.09
CA VAL A 113 9.96 12.21 -10.43
C VAL A 113 10.33 11.40 -9.19
N ASN A 114 10.88 12.05 -8.18
CA ASN A 114 11.37 11.34 -6.99
C ASN A 114 10.23 10.95 -6.04
N THR A 115 9.04 11.56 -6.15
CA THR A 115 7.90 11.33 -5.27
C THR A 115 6.86 10.46 -5.97
N ASP A 116 6.11 11.04 -6.89
CA ASP A 116 4.89 10.45 -7.44
C ASP A 116 5.13 9.67 -8.73
N PHE A 117 6.19 10.00 -9.47
CA PHE A 117 6.54 9.35 -10.74
C PHE A 117 7.82 8.50 -10.68
N ILE A 118 8.20 8.05 -9.48
CA ILE A 118 9.45 7.30 -9.30
C ILE A 118 9.43 5.96 -10.04
N PHE A 119 8.24 5.38 -10.24
CA PHE A 119 8.09 4.17 -11.05
C PHE A 119 8.47 4.40 -12.52
N SER A 120 8.20 5.58 -13.07
CA SER A 120 8.61 5.96 -14.44
C SER A 120 10.13 6.03 -14.56
N MET A 121 10.80 6.58 -13.53
CA MET A 121 12.26 6.62 -13.45
C MET A 121 12.88 5.23 -13.34
N VAL A 122 12.29 4.33 -12.54
CA VAL A 122 12.73 2.93 -12.50
C VAL A 122 12.65 2.30 -13.89
N GLY A 123 11.59 2.59 -14.64
CA GLY A 123 11.44 2.12 -16.02
C GLY A 123 12.44 2.72 -16.99
N GLU A 124 12.86 3.97 -16.82
CA GLU A 124 13.91 4.58 -17.63
C GLU A 124 15.29 3.99 -17.29
N GLU A 125 15.68 3.98 -16.01
CA GLU A 125 17.03 3.65 -15.56
C GLU A 125 17.34 2.15 -15.61
N ILE A 126 16.38 1.31 -15.21
CA ILE A 126 16.55 -0.15 -15.09
C ILE A 126 15.81 -0.89 -16.22
N GLY A 127 14.93 -0.21 -16.96
CA GLY A 127 14.19 -0.79 -18.06
C GLY A 127 13.05 -1.70 -17.61
N PHE A 128 12.53 -2.45 -18.58
CA PHE A 128 11.45 -3.41 -18.37
C PHE A 128 11.74 -4.43 -17.26
N ILE A 129 12.99 -4.90 -17.13
CA ILE A 129 13.38 -5.85 -16.08
C ILE A 129 13.14 -5.26 -14.69
N GLY A 130 13.53 -4.00 -14.47
CA GLY A 130 13.36 -3.34 -13.17
C GLY A 130 11.89 -3.14 -12.81
N VAL A 131 11.08 -2.71 -13.78
CA VAL A 131 9.63 -2.52 -13.64
C VAL A 131 8.95 -3.83 -13.24
N VAL A 132 9.24 -4.92 -13.95
CA VAL A 132 8.69 -6.26 -13.65
C VAL A 132 9.15 -6.74 -12.28
N PHE A 133 10.41 -6.50 -11.92
CA PHE A 133 10.94 -6.86 -10.60
C PHE A 133 10.22 -6.12 -9.46
N VAL A 134 9.99 -4.81 -9.59
CA VAL A 134 9.25 -4.02 -8.60
C VAL A 134 7.80 -4.51 -8.50
N LEU A 135 7.13 -4.75 -9.63
CA LEU A 135 5.77 -5.29 -9.62
C LEU A 135 5.71 -6.66 -8.92
N PHE A 136 6.67 -7.54 -9.23
CA PHE A 136 6.79 -8.85 -8.59
C PHE A 136 7.01 -8.73 -7.08
N MET A 137 7.83 -7.78 -6.60
CA MET A 137 8.02 -7.51 -5.18
C MET A 137 6.71 -7.11 -4.49
N PHE A 138 5.88 -6.26 -5.10
CA PHE A 138 4.57 -5.89 -4.54
C PHE A 138 3.57 -7.05 -4.55
N VAL A 139 3.57 -7.90 -5.59
CA VAL A 139 2.75 -9.12 -5.62
C VAL A 139 3.18 -10.10 -4.54
N MET A 140 4.49 -10.28 -4.35
CA MET A 140 5.06 -11.09 -3.28
C MET A 140 4.69 -10.52 -1.90
N PHE A 141 4.78 -9.20 -1.73
CA PHE A 141 4.38 -8.53 -0.49
C PHE A 141 2.91 -8.75 -0.18
N PHE A 142 2.02 -8.56 -1.18
CA PHE A 142 0.59 -8.80 -1.03
C PHE A 142 0.30 -10.24 -0.62
N SER A 143 0.84 -11.22 -1.35
CA SER A 143 0.62 -12.64 -1.07
C SER A 143 1.16 -13.07 0.30
N ARG A 144 2.31 -12.54 0.73
CA ARG A 144 2.82 -12.74 2.09
C ARG A 144 1.94 -12.07 3.15
N GLY A 145 1.45 -10.86 2.89
CA GLY A 145 0.56 -10.13 3.80
C GLY A 145 -0.77 -10.85 4.01
N ILE A 146 -1.39 -11.36 2.95
CA ILE A 146 -2.61 -12.18 3.03
C ILE A 146 -2.35 -13.47 3.81
N LYS A 147 -1.21 -14.13 3.57
CA LYS A 147 -0.82 -15.32 4.35
C LYS A 147 -0.71 -15.01 5.85
N ILE A 148 0.00 -13.93 6.22
CA ILE A 148 0.13 -13.49 7.63
C ILE A 148 -1.24 -13.24 8.24
N ALA A 149 -2.15 -12.64 7.47
CA ALA A 149 -3.48 -12.32 7.93
C ALA A 149 -4.38 -13.57 8.10
N GLY A 150 -4.22 -14.58 7.25
CA GLY A 150 -4.89 -15.88 7.36
C GLY A 150 -4.36 -16.76 8.49
N ASP A 151 -3.06 -16.69 8.76
CA ASP A 151 -2.39 -17.43 9.84
C ASP A 151 -2.59 -16.76 11.22
N ALA A 152 -3.18 -15.56 11.27
CA ALA A 152 -3.38 -14.81 12.50
C ALA A 152 -4.46 -15.45 13.40
N LYS A 153 -4.10 -15.76 14.65
CA LYS A 153 -4.98 -16.41 15.64
C LYS A 153 -6.16 -15.56 16.12
N SER A 154 -5.98 -14.24 16.18
CA SER A 154 -7.01 -13.30 16.62
C SER A 154 -7.64 -12.62 15.42
N LEU A 155 -8.97 -12.52 15.42
CA LEU A 155 -9.72 -11.77 14.40
C LEU A 155 -9.22 -10.33 14.27
N PHE A 156 -8.86 -9.69 15.38
CA PHE A 156 -8.29 -8.34 15.35
C PHE A 156 -6.95 -8.31 14.61
N CYS A 157 -6.04 -9.23 14.91
CA CYS A 157 -4.74 -9.32 14.24
C CYS A 157 -4.91 -9.67 12.75
N SER A 158 -5.87 -10.54 12.42
CA SER A 158 -6.20 -10.88 11.04
C SER A 158 -6.69 -9.65 10.27
N TYR A 159 -7.67 -8.92 10.80
CA TYR A 159 -8.16 -7.69 10.14
C TYR A 159 -7.09 -6.60 10.07
N LEU A 160 -6.26 -6.44 11.11
CA LEU A 160 -5.16 -5.49 11.09
C LEU A 160 -4.14 -5.83 10.01
N ALA A 161 -3.74 -7.10 9.90
CA ALA A 161 -2.82 -7.55 8.85
C ALA A 161 -3.42 -7.40 7.45
N HIS A 162 -4.70 -7.71 7.24
CA HIS A 162 -5.40 -7.45 5.97
C HIS A 162 -5.39 -5.95 5.65
N GLY A 163 -5.75 -5.11 6.61
CA GLY A 163 -5.83 -3.65 6.43
C GLY A 163 -4.48 -3.03 6.07
N LEU A 164 -3.41 -3.39 6.78
CA LEU A 164 -2.05 -2.91 6.50
C LEU A 164 -1.52 -3.41 5.15
N THR A 165 -1.79 -4.68 4.81
CA THR A 165 -1.44 -5.23 3.51
C THR A 165 -2.11 -4.44 2.40
N LEU A 166 -3.44 -4.29 2.48
CA LEU A 166 -4.23 -3.55 1.49
C LEU A 166 -3.81 -2.09 1.40
N MET A 167 -3.52 -1.44 2.52
CA MET A 167 -3.07 -0.04 2.55
C MET A 167 -1.83 0.16 1.68
N ILE A 168 -0.79 -0.66 1.91
CA ILE A 168 0.48 -0.57 1.17
C ILE A 168 0.28 -0.99 -0.29
N THR A 169 -0.41 -2.10 -0.54
CA THR A 169 -0.50 -2.66 -1.91
C THR A 169 -1.43 -1.88 -2.81
N LEU A 170 -2.55 -1.37 -2.28
CA LEU A 170 -3.45 -0.52 -3.07
C LEU A 170 -2.82 0.85 -3.33
N GLN A 171 -2.09 1.42 -2.38
CA GLN A 171 -1.35 2.66 -2.64
C GLN A 171 -0.30 2.45 -3.74
N ALA A 172 0.44 1.34 -3.71
CA ALA A 172 1.39 1.00 -4.76
C ALA A 172 0.72 0.78 -6.12
N LEU A 173 -0.39 0.02 -6.15
CA LEU A 173 -1.16 -0.23 -7.36
C LEU A 173 -1.70 1.09 -7.96
N MET A 174 -2.22 1.99 -7.12
CA MET A 174 -2.72 3.29 -7.56
C MET A 174 -1.60 4.16 -8.14
N ASN A 175 -0.43 4.21 -7.52
CA ASN A 175 0.73 4.92 -8.06
C ASN A 175 1.16 4.36 -9.43
N ILE A 176 1.33 3.04 -9.54
CA ILE A 176 1.70 2.37 -10.80
C ILE A 176 0.64 2.62 -11.88
N ALA A 177 -0.65 2.55 -11.53
CA ALA A 177 -1.75 2.82 -12.44
C ALA A 177 -1.77 4.27 -12.94
N VAL A 178 -1.41 5.24 -12.10
CA VAL A 178 -1.26 6.65 -12.49
C VAL A 178 -0.10 6.81 -13.48
N VAL A 179 1.06 6.27 -13.14
CA VAL A 179 2.28 6.38 -13.94
C VAL A 179 2.13 5.74 -15.32
N THR A 180 1.40 4.63 -15.40
CA THR A 180 1.12 3.89 -16.65
C THR A 180 -0.09 4.40 -17.42
N GLY A 181 -0.79 5.43 -16.91
CA GLY A 181 -1.94 6.02 -17.61
C GLY A 181 -3.20 5.15 -17.59
N LEU A 182 -3.35 4.29 -16.59
CA LEU A 182 -4.59 3.54 -16.32
C LEU A 182 -5.58 4.35 -15.47
N VAL A 183 -5.08 5.30 -14.68
CA VAL A 183 -5.88 6.15 -13.77
C VAL A 183 -5.42 7.62 -13.89
N PRO A 184 -6.31 8.63 -13.74
CA PRO A 184 -5.93 10.03 -13.81
C PRO A 184 -4.84 10.41 -12.80
N THR A 185 -3.94 11.31 -13.21
CA THR A 185 -2.77 11.70 -12.41
C THR A 185 -3.15 12.25 -11.04
N LYS A 186 -2.56 11.65 -10.01
CA LYS A 186 -2.65 12.05 -8.60
C LYS A 186 -1.31 11.84 -7.91
N GLY A 187 -1.02 12.69 -6.93
CA GLY A 187 0.19 12.60 -6.15
C GLY A 187 0.04 11.64 -4.97
N LEU A 188 0.22 10.35 -5.24
CA LEU A 188 0.31 9.33 -4.21
C LEU A 188 1.71 8.73 -4.27
N PRO A 189 2.52 8.82 -3.20
CA PRO A 189 3.87 8.30 -3.22
C PRO A 189 3.85 6.77 -3.32
N LEU A 190 4.76 6.22 -4.12
CA LEU A 190 4.99 4.78 -4.19
C LEU A 190 5.61 4.27 -2.87
N PRO A 191 4.96 3.35 -2.13
CA PRO A 191 5.50 2.83 -0.88
C PRO A 191 6.91 2.25 -1.06
N PHE A 192 7.78 2.49 -0.06
CA PHE A 192 9.19 2.06 0.01
C PHE A 192 10.17 2.67 -1.00
N LEU A 193 9.72 3.09 -2.18
CA LEU A 193 10.59 3.63 -3.22
C LEU A 193 10.60 5.16 -3.22
N SER A 194 9.43 5.78 -3.06
CA SER A 194 9.25 7.23 -3.17
C SER A 194 10.03 8.03 -2.11
N TYR A 195 10.52 9.20 -2.51
CA TYR A 195 11.20 10.16 -1.65
C TYR A 195 10.20 10.89 -0.73
N GLY A 196 9.78 10.22 0.34
CA GLY A 196 8.89 10.77 1.36
C GLY A 196 9.20 10.20 2.73
N GLY A 197 10.04 10.89 3.51
CA GLY A 197 10.55 10.38 4.80
C GLY A 197 9.45 9.92 5.76
N SER A 198 8.39 10.72 5.92
CA SER A 198 7.25 10.36 6.78
C SER A 198 6.49 9.14 6.27
N SER A 199 6.22 9.06 4.96
CA SER A 199 5.53 7.92 4.35
C SER A 199 6.37 6.64 4.49
N LEU A 200 7.68 6.74 4.26
CA LEU A 200 8.60 5.63 4.41
C LEU A 200 8.63 5.10 5.86
N LEU A 201 8.70 6.00 6.85
CA LEU A 201 8.64 5.63 8.27
C LEU A 201 7.33 4.93 8.63
N VAL A 202 6.18 5.45 8.19
CA VAL A 202 4.87 4.83 8.43
C VAL A 202 4.78 3.45 7.79
N ASN A 203 5.29 3.29 6.57
CA ASN A 203 5.33 1.99 5.89
C ASN A 203 6.22 0.99 6.65
N PHE A 204 7.38 1.40 7.17
CA PHE A 204 8.22 0.51 7.99
C PHE A 204 7.57 0.14 9.32
N ILE A 205 6.85 1.06 9.97
CA ILE A 205 6.07 0.76 11.17
C ILE A 205 4.98 -0.27 10.84
N ALA A 206 4.25 -0.08 9.74
CA ALA A 206 3.23 -1.03 9.28
C ALA A 206 3.82 -2.43 9.05
N VAL A 207 4.96 -2.53 8.36
CA VAL A 207 5.67 -3.81 8.16
C VAL A 207 6.12 -4.40 9.50
N SER A 208 6.63 -3.59 10.43
CA SER A 208 7.05 -4.05 11.75
C SER A 208 5.89 -4.66 12.54
N VAL A 209 4.70 -4.04 12.47
CA VAL A 209 3.47 -4.59 13.06
C VAL A 209 3.08 -5.92 12.40
N MET A 210 3.14 -6.00 11.06
CA MET A 210 2.86 -7.24 10.34
C MET A 210 3.83 -8.37 10.70
N LEU A 211 5.13 -8.07 10.83
CA LEU A 211 6.14 -9.04 11.25
C LEU A 211 5.89 -9.52 12.68
N LYS A 212 5.46 -8.63 13.59
CA LYS A 212 5.07 -9.00 14.96
C LYS A 212 3.85 -9.92 14.97
N ILE A 213 2.84 -9.66 14.13
CA ILE A 213 1.67 -10.55 13.97
C ILE A 213 2.09 -11.91 13.41
N SER A 214 2.94 -11.92 12.37
CA SER A 214 3.45 -13.14 11.76
C SER A 214 4.26 -14.01 12.72
N ARG A 215 5.00 -13.39 13.64
CA ARG A 215 5.76 -14.09 14.69
C ARG A 215 4.89 -14.59 15.84
N GLY A 216 3.61 -14.25 15.85
CA GLY A 216 2.66 -14.50 16.94
C GLY A 216 2.39 -15.98 17.17
N ASP A 217 3.41 -16.68 17.68
CA ASP A 217 3.41 -17.94 18.42
C ASP A 217 4.82 -18.39 18.82
N ASP A 218 5.87 -18.14 18.03
CA ASP A 218 7.22 -18.66 18.35
C ASP A 218 7.71 -18.13 19.71
N GLU A 219 7.41 -16.87 20.02
CA GLU A 219 7.86 -16.22 21.26
C GLU A 219 7.02 -16.64 22.48
N GLN A 220 5.69 -16.77 22.34
CA GLN A 220 4.83 -17.20 23.46
C GLN A 220 4.95 -18.71 23.75
N LEU A 221 5.03 -19.57 22.72
CA LEU A 221 5.27 -20.99 22.90
C LEU A 221 6.67 -21.27 23.47
N SER A 222 7.70 -20.55 23.00
CA SER A 222 9.06 -20.75 23.52
C SER A 222 9.18 -20.32 24.98
N VAL A 223 8.56 -19.20 25.37
CA VAL A 223 8.52 -18.74 26.77
C VAL A 223 7.76 -19.73 27.66
N GLN A 224 6.57 -20.18 27.27
CA GLN A 224 5.80 -21.17 28.04
C GLN A 224 6.53 -22.52 28.17
N THR A 225 7.18 -22.98 27.08
CA THR A 225 7.96 -24.22 27.07
C THR A 225 9.18 -24.11 27.99
N GLN A 226 9.90 -22.98 27.97
CA GLN A 226 11.02 -22.72 28.88
C GLN A 226 10.55 -22.70 30.34
N GLU A 227 9.45 -22.02 30.65
CA GLU A 227 8.89 -21.96 32.00
C GLU A 227 8.50 -23.37 32.52
N MET A 228 7.89 -24.20 31.67
CA MET A 228 7.60 -25.60 31.98
C MET A 228 8.86 -26.41 32.27
N ILE A 229 9.89 -26.28 31.41
CA ILE A 229 11.16 -26.99 31.59
C ILE A 229 11.83 -26.58 32.92
N ILE A 230 11.82 -25.29 33.25
CA ILE A 230 12.39 -24.76 34.49
C ILE A 230 11.64 -25.33 35.71
N LYS A 231 10.30 -25.27 35.73
CA LYS A 231 9.48 -25.83 36.82
C LYS A 231 9.72 -27.33 36.99
N ARG A 232 9.80 -28.08 35.90
CA ARG A 232 10.05 -29.53 35.92
C ARG A 232 11.44 -29.86 36.47
N ARG A 233 12.48 -29.11 36.08
CA ARG A 233 13.85 -29.25 36.63
C ARG A 233 13.92 -28.91 38.11
N ALA A 234 13.26 -27.83 38.55
CA ALA A 234 13.17 -27.46 39.96
C ALA A 234 12.50 -28.55 40.80
N HIS A 235 11.39 -29.12 40.31
CA HIS A 235 10.67 -30.18 41.00
C HIS A 235 11.50 -31.48 41.12
N LEU A 236 12.22 -31.87 40.06
CA LEU A 236 13.13 -33.01 40.09
C LEU A 236 14.29 -32.80 41.08
N LYS A 237 14.86 -31.58 41.13
CA LYS A 237 15.91 -31.23 42.09
C LYS A 237 15.40 -31.31 43.53
N ALA A 238 14.19 -30.81 43.80
CA ALA A 238 13.56 -30.90 45.12
C ALA A 238 13.28 -32.35 45.56
N ARG A 239 12.81 -33.23 44.65
CA ARG A 239 12.64 -34.66 44.94
C ARG A 239 13.96 -35.35 45.26
N ARG A 240 15.04 -35.02 44.54
CA ARG A 240 16.38 -35.58 44.80
C ARG A 240 16.93 -35.15 46.16
N LEU A 241 16.72 -33.90 46.56
CA LEU A 241 17.16 -33.42 47.88
C LEU A 241 16.39 -34.10 49.02
N ARG A 242 15.06 -34.27 48.88
CA ARG A 242 14.26 -35.00 49.88
C ARG A 242 14.71 -36.46 50.07
N ARG A 243 15.07 -37.14 48.97
CA ARG A 243 15.59 -38.52 49.03
C ARG A 243 16.99 -38.66 49.64
N LYS A 244 17.78 -37.59 49.71
CA LYS A 244 19.11 -37.60 50.34
C LYS A 244 19.06 -37.24 51.83
N ALA A 245 17.94 -36.71 52.31
CA ALA A 245 17.75 -36.29 53.69
C ALA A 245 17.05 -37.35 54.56
N GLN A 246 16.52 -38.42 53.94
CA GLN A 246 16.12 -39.68 54.59
C GLN A 246 17.27 -40.67 54.45
#